data_AF-A0A6B4ZP02-F1
#
_entry.id   AF-A0A6B4ZP02-F1
#
_cell.length_a   1.000
_cell.length_b   1.000
_cell.length_c   1.000
_cell.angle_alpha   90.00
_cell.angle_beta   90.00
_cell.angle_gamma   90.00
#
_symmetry.space_group_name_H-M   'P 1'
#
loop_
_entity.id
_entity.type
_entity.pdbx_description
1 polymer ?
#
loop_
_entity_poly.entity_id
_entity_poly.type
_entity_poly.pdbx_seq_one_letter_code
_entity_poly.pdbx_strand_id
1 'polypeptide(L)'
;MKNSLEILNSNYKSEEGSFIYSLHERNHFNKDLYWEYYNAILNITESSLNKPLDKEISKMIFDTYNYFLKSIIWHLSTNDLSKVDNLPSEEINLYVERLSIRISSGYFEKRHIDECIFNEELQNPYYKDY
;
A
#
# COMPACT_ATOMS: atom_id res chain seq x y z
N MET A 1 6.34 16.74 -7.79
CA MET A 1 5.95 15.37 -7.41
C MET A 1 6.43 15.14 -5.99
N LYS A 2 5.59 14.52 -5.15
CA LYS A 2 6.01 14.09 -3.80
C LYS A 2 7.05 12.96 -3.93
N ASN A 3 8.04 12.94 -3.06
CA ASN A 3 8.94 11.79 -2.95
C ASN A 3 8.27 10.66 -2.14
N SER A 4 8.88 9.46 -2.13
CA SER A 4 8.31 8.29 -1.46
C SER A 4 8.03 8.49 0.03
N LEU A 5 8.92 9.18 0.75
CA LEU A 5 8.72 9.45 2.18
C LEU A 5 7.58 10.44 2.42
N GLU A 6 7.44 11.45 1.57
CA GLU A 6 6.30 12.39 1.60
C GLU A 6 4.99 11.67 1.33
N ILE A 7 4.94 10.74 0.37
CA ILE A 7 3.74 9.92 0.08
C ILE A 7 3.37 9.05 1.28
N LEU A 8 4.34 8.34 1.87
CA LEU A 8 4.11 7.52 3.05
C LEU A 8 3.61 8.37 4.24
N ASN A 9 4.26 9.50 4.50
CA ASN A 9 3.87 10.40 5.59
C ASN A 9 2.47 11.00 5.37
N SER A 10 2.11 11.37 4.13
CA SER A 10 0.75 11.82 3.80
C SER A 10 -0.30 10.73 4.06
N ASN A 11 -0.01 9.47 3.73
CA ASN A 11 -0.88 8.34 4.05
C ASN A 11 -0.99 8.12 5.56
N TYR A 12 0.14 8.18 6.28
CA TYR A 12 0.17 8.04 7.73
C TYR A 12 -0.66 9.11 8.46
N LYS A 13 -0.63 10.34 7.95
CA LYS A 13 -1.40 11.47 8.49
C LYS A 13 -2.84 11.56 7.96
N SER A 14 -3.24 10.66 7.06
CA SER A 14 -4.52 10.74 6.36
C SER A 14 -4.74 12.12 5.71
N GLU A 15 -3.71 12.65 5.03
CA GLU A 15 -3.81 13.93 4.34
C GLU A 15 -4.70 13.81 3.09
N GLU A 16 -5.45 14.86 2.77
CA GLU A 16 -6.28 14.90 1.56
C GLU A 16 -5.44 14.58 0.31
N GLY A 17 -5.98 13.69 -0.53
CA GLY A 17 -5.27 13.16 -1.69
C GLY A 17 -4.32 12.00 -1.40
N SER A 18 -4.32 11.43 -0.18
CA SER A 18 -3.64 10.15 0.10
C SER A 18 -4.59 8.95 -0.04
N PHE A 19 -4.04 7.75 -0.23
CA PHE A 19 -4.83 6.52 -0.32
C PHE A 19 -5.59 6.24 0.97
N ILE A 20 -4.92 6.39 2.13
CA ILE A 20 -5.56 6.22 3.44
C ILE A 20 -6.67 7.24 3.66
N TYR A 21 -6.49 8.50 3.25
CA TYR A 21 -7.58 9.49 3.28
C TYR A 21 -8.76 9.07 2.40
N SER A 22 -8.50 8.56 1.19
CA SER A 22 -9.55 8.05 0.30
C SER A 22 -10.36 6.93 0.96
N LEU A 23 -9.70 6.03 1.69
CA LEU A 23 -10.39 4.99 2.44
C LEU A 23 -11.14 5.55 3.66
N HIS A 24 -10.50 6.39 4.47
CA HIS A 24 -11.03 6.85 5.75
C HIS A 24 -12.14 7.90 5.63
N GLU A 25 -11.93 8.92 4.80
CA GLU A 25 -12.82 10.08 4.71
C GLU A 25 -13.81 9.98 3.55
N ARG A 26 -13.47 9.22 2.51
CA ARG A 26 -14.29 9.10 1.29
C ARG A 26 -14.93 7.73 1.12
N ASN A 27 -14.58 6.74 1.96
CA ASN A 27 -14.95 5.34 1.79
C ASN A 27 -14.77 4.89 0.33
N HIS A 28 -13.61 5.18 -0.26
CA HIS A 28 -13.38 4.96 -1.68
C HIS A 28 -12.01 4.34 -1.92
N PHE A 29 -11.97 3.23 -2.65
CA PHE A 29 -10.73 2.62 -3.10
C PHE A 29 -10.24 3.31 -4.38
N ASN A 30 -9.31 4.26 -4.21
CA ASN A 30 -8.66 4.91 -5.34
C ASN A 30 -7.43 4.10 -5.79
N LYS A 31 -7.52 3.46 -6.97
CA LYS A 31 -6.45 2.60 -7.52
C LYS A 31 -5.15 3.36 -7.79
N ASP A 32 -5.22 4.60 -8.27
CA ASP A 32 -4.02 5.39 -8.57
C ASP A 32 -3.27 5.75 -7.29
N LEU A 33 -4.01 6.20 -6.26
CA LEU A 33 -3.42 6.50 -4.95
C LEU A 33 -2.88 5.25 -4.26
N TYR A 34 -3.53 4.09 -4.43
CA TYR A 34 -2.99 2.81 -3.96
C TYR A 34 -1.62 2.54 -4.58
N TRP A 35 -1.49 2.69 -5.91
CA TRP A 35 -0.22 2.43 -6.59
C TRP A 35 0.86 3.45 -6.23
N GLU A 36 0.51 4.72 -6.02
CA GLU A 36 1.45 5.71 -5.48
C GLU A 36 1.96 5.30 -4.10
N TYR A 37 1.07 4.89 -3.21
CA TYR A 37 1.41 4.40 -1.86
C TYR A 37 2.26 3.12 -1.91
N TYR A 38 1.88 2.15 -2.75
CA TYR A 38 2.62 0.91 -2.97
C TYR A 38 4.05 1.16 -3.44
N ASN A 39 4.21 1.98 -4.48
CA ASN A 39 5.52 2.31 -5.04
C ASN A 39 6.37 3.14 -4.05
N ALA A 40 5.74 3.98 -3.23
CA ALA A 40 6.44 4.68 -2.17
C ALA A 40 7.04 3.70 -1.15
N ILE A 41 6.29 2.69 -0.71
CA ILE A 41 6.80 1.63 0.17
C ILE A 41 7.94 0.85 -0.49
N LEU A 42 7.76 0.44 -1.75
CA LEU A 42 8.79 -0.27 -2.51
C LEU A 42 10.11 0.51 -2.54
N ASN A 43 10.05 1.78 -2.96
CA ASN A 43 11.23 2.64 -3.04
C ASN A 43 11.92 2.84 -1.68
N ILE A 44 11.13 2.98 -0.61
CA ILE A 44 11.64 3.14 0.76
C ILE A 44 12.36 1.87 1.21
N THR A 45 11.75 0.71 1.03
CA THR A 45 12.33 -0.57 1.48
C THR A 45 13.55 -0.95 0.66
N GLU A 46 13.54 -0.70 -0.67
CA GLU A 46 14.70 -0.92 -1.54
C GLU A 46 15.88 -0.01 -1.22
N SER A 47 15.62 1.27 -0.95
CA SER A 47 16.66 2.22 -0.53
C SER A 47 17.26 1.88 0.83
N SER A 48 16.68 0.91 1.53
CA SER A 48 17.10 0.45 2.86
C SER A 48 17.66 -0.97 2.88
N LEU A 49 17.84 -1.67 1.76
CA LEU A 49 18.31 -3.07 1.78
C LEU A 49 19.59 -3.29 2.59
N ASN A 50 20.51 -2.31 2.57
CA ASN A 50 21.79 -2.37 3.27
C ASN A 50 21.80 -1.76 4.67
N LYS A 51 20.66 -1.28 5.20
CA LYS A 51 20.56 -0.64 6.52
C LYS A 51 19.22 -0.91 7.20
N PRO A 52 19.14 -0.96 8.54
CA PRO A 52 17.83 -1.01 9.20
C PRO A 52 16.97 0.20 8.80
N LEU A 53 15.68 -0.03 8.59
CA LEU A 53 14.72 1.05 8.44
C LEU A 53 14.63 1.85 9.74
N ASP A 54 14.41 3.15 9.62
CA ASP A 54 14.10 3.98 10.78
C ASP A 54 12.77 3.54 11.44
N LYS A 55 12.73 3.56 12.78
CA LYS A 55 11.57 3.07 13.55
C LYS A 55 10.29 3.85 13.24
N GLU A 56 10.38 5.15 12.97
CA GLU A 56 9.21 5.95 12.61
C GLU A 56 8.69 5.55 11.23
N ILE A 57 9.59 5.32 10.27
CA ILE A 57 9.21 4.83 8.94
C ILE A 57 8.55 3.44 9.06
N SER A 58 9.10 2.55 9.89
CA SER A 58 8.50 1.24 10.15
C SER A 58 7.10 1.35 10.72
N LYS A 59 6.91 2.27 11.68
CA LYS A 59 5.61 2.54 12.29
C LYS A 59 4.62 3.06 11.25
N MET A 60 5.03 3.99 10.39
CA MET A 60 4.20 4.51 9.32
C MET A 60 3.70 3.38 8.41
N ILE A 61 4.61 2.54 7.91
CA ILE A 61 4.26 1.40 7.04
C ILE A 61 3.28 0.46 7.74
N PHE A 62 3.57 0.09 9.00
CA PHE A 62 2.71 -0.81 9.76
C PHE A 62 1.32 -0.23 9.96
N ASP A 63 1.20 1.02 10.40
CA ASP A 63 -0.09 1.62 10.72
C ASP A 63 -0.95 1.81 9.46
N THR A 64 -0.36 2.26 8.35
CA THR A 64 -1.10 2.44 7.09
C THR A 64 -1.52 1.11 6.48
N TYR A 65 -0.65 0.09 6.52
CA TYR A 65 -1.00 -1.26 6.07
C TYR A 65 -2.10 -1.89 6.94
N ASN A 66 -1.99 -1.75 8.26
CA ASN A 66 -3.00 -2.23 9.20
C ASN A 66 -4.35 -1.54 9.01
N TYR A 67 -4.35 -0.23 8.74
CA TYR A 67 -5.57 0.50 8.42
C TYR A 67 -6.21 -0.03 7.13
N PHE A 68 -5.43 -0.19 6.06
CA PHE A 68 -5.92 -0.75 4.80
C PHE A 68 -6.58 -2.13 5.00
N LEU A 69 -5.94 -3.04 5.75
CA LEU A 69 -6.53 -4.35 6.06
C LEU A 69 -7.84 -4.22 6.85
N LYS A 70 -7.89 -3.33 7.85
CA LYS A 70 -9.11 -3.08 8.63
C LYS A 70 -10.24 -2.55 7.74
N SER A 71 -9.96 -1.61 6.83
CA SER A 71 -10.96 -1.10 5.89
C SER A 71 -11.59 -2.20 5.04
N ILE A 72 -10.79 -3.19 4.60
CA ILE A 72 -11.31 -4.36 3.89
C ILE A 72 -12.17 -5.22 4.81
N ILE A 73 -11.69 -5.52 6.02
CA ILE A 73 -12.44 -6.34 6.99
C ILE A 73 -13.79 -5.70 7.36
N TRP A 74 -13.80 -4.38 7.55
CA TRP A 74 -15.01 -3.62 7.85
C TRP A 74 -15.98 -3.68 6.66
N HIS A 75 -15.53 -3.44 5.44
CA HIS A 75 -16.35 -3.57 4.24
C HIS A 75 -17.01 -4.96 4.09
N LEU A 76 -16.33 -6.02 4.52
CA LEU A 76 -16.84 -7.40 4.47
C LEU A 76 -17.78 -7.75 5.64
N SER A 77 -17.86 -6.91 6.67
CA SER A 77 -18.72 -7.15 7.83
C SER A 77 -20.18 -6.89 7.48
N THR A 78 -21.05 -7.87 7.76
CA THR A 78 -22.50 -7.82 7.49
C THR A 78 -23.23 -6.72 8.26
N ASN A 79 -22.62 -6.22 9.35
CA ASN A 79 -23.18 -5.16 10.20
C ASN A 79 -22.53 -3.79 9.94
N ASP A 80 -21.66 -3.66 8.94
CA ASP A 80 -21.00 -2.39 8.67
C ASP A 80 -21.91 -1.42 7.90
N LEU A 81 -21.88 -0.17 8.35
CA LEU A 81 -22.53 0.96 7.69
C LEU A 81 -21.58 1.61 6.67
N SER A 82 -20.27 1.31 6.73
CA SER A 82 -19.28 1.76 5.76
C SER A 82 -19.14 0.77 4.61
N LYS A 83 -19.45 1.22 3.40
CA LYS A 83 -19.12 0.51 2.17
C LYS A 83 -18.04 1.29 1.44
N VAL A 84 -16.87 0.66 1.30
CA VAL A 84 -15.82 1.15 0.41
C VAL A 84 -16.27 1.04 -1.04
N ASP A 85 -16.56 2.17 -1.67
CA ASP A 85 -16.84 2.30 -3.09
C ASP A 85 -15.60 1.95 -3.93
N ASN A 86 -15.82 1.38 -5.12
CA ASN A 86 -14.76 0.97 -6.05
C ASN A 86 -13.75 -0.04 -5.51
N LEU A 87 -14.06 -0.73 -4.41
CA LEU A 87 -13.24 -1.84 -3.94
C LEU A 87 -13.20 -2.93 -5.04
N PRO A 88 -12.02 -3.38 -5.49
CA PRO A 88 -11.90 -4.44 -6.49
C PRO A 88 -12.17 -5.81 -5.83
N SER A 89 -13.42 -6.10 -5.47
CA SER A 89 -13.76 -7.23 -4.60
C SER A 89 -13.30 -8.60 -5.11
N GLU A 90 -13.23 -8.81 -6.43
CA GLU A 90 -12.75 -10.06 -7.04
C GLU A 90 -11.23 -10.21 -6.99
N GLU A 91 -10.49 -9.10 -6.91
CA GLU A 91 -9.03 -9.04 -6.99
C GLU A 91 -8.38 -8.52 -5.69
N ILE A 92 -9.17 -8.21 -4.66
CA ILE A 92 -8.67 -7.52 -3.46
C ILE A 92 -7.59 -8.32 -2.74
N ASN A 93 -7.65 -9.66 -2.84
CA ASN A 93 -6.61 -10.56 -2.38
C ASN A 93 -5.25 -10.24 -3.06
N LEU A 94 -5.23 -9.94 -4.36
CA LEU A 94 -4.02 -9.62 -5.10
C LEU A 94 -3.40 -8.31 -4.62
N TYR A 95 -4.22 -7.27 -4.40
CA TYR A 95 -3.75 -5.99 -3.85
C TYR A 95 -3.15 -6.15 -2.44
N VAL A 96 -3.78 -6.97 -1.59
CA VAL A 96 -3.32 -7.25 -0.23
C VAL A 96 -2.03 -8.08 -0.23
N GLU A 97 -2.03 -9.20 -0.96
CA GLU A 97 -0.90 -10.12 -1.04
C GLU A 97 0.33 -9.43 -1.60
N ARG A 98 0.18 -8.69 -2.70
CA ARG A 98 1.28 -7.97 -3.32
C ARG A 98 1.91 -6.95 -2.37
N LEU A 99 1.10 -6.16 -1.67
CA LEU A 99 1.60 -5.19 -0.69
C LEU A 99 2.26 -5.90 0.51
N SER A 100 1.66 -6.98 1.00
CA SER A 100 2.22 -7.82 2.07
C SER A 100 3.59 -8.38 1.70
N ILE A 101 3.74 -8.93 0.48
CA ILE A 101 5.02 -9.46 -0.02
C ILE A 101 6.06 -8.35 -0.11
N ARG A 102 5.70 -7.14 -0.57
CA ARG A 102 6.64 -6.00 -0.61
C ARG A 102 7.11 -5.58 0.77
N ILE A 103 6.19 -5.51 1.72
CA ILE A 103 6.55 -5.23 3.11
C ILE A 103 7.44 -6.36 3.62
N SER A 104 7.08 -7.64 3.46
CA SER A 104 7.87 -8.77 3.96
C SER A 104 9.29 -8.81 3.40
N SER A 105 9.40 -8.83 2.08
CA SER A 105 10.68 -8.96 1.38
C SER A 105 11.58 -7.76 1.58
N GLY A 106 11.05 -6.54 1.41
CA GLY A 106 11.84 -5.33 1.52
C GLY A 106 12.19 -4.97 2.96
N TYR A 107 11.23 -5.08 3.89
CA TYR A 107 11.41 -4.63 5.28
C TYR A 107 12.05 -5.68 6.18
N PHE A 108 11.55 -6.92 6.17
CA PHE A 108 12.01 -7.96 7.10
C PHE A 108 13.16 -8.79 6.52
N GLU A 109 13.07 -9.18 5.25
CA GLU A 109 14.06 -10.07 4.62
C GLU A 109 15.22 -9.32 3.97
N LYS A 110 15.08 -8.00 3.75
CA LYS A 110 16.05 -7.15 3.04
C LYS A 110 16.41 -7.71 1.66
N ARG A 111 15.38 -8.12 0.92
CA ARG A 111 15.48 -8.72 -0.41
C ARG A 111 14.69 -7.90 -1.42
N HIS A 112 15.31 -7.66 -2.58
CA HIS A 112 14.59 -7.13 -3.74
C HIS A 112 13.78 -8.25 -4.40
N ILE A 113 12.55 -7.93 -4.77
CA ILE A 113 11.68 -8.79 -5.58
C ILE A 113 11.41 -8.04 -6.88
N ASP A 114 11.60 -8.69 -8.02
CA ASP A 114 11.28 -8.07 -9.30
C ASP A 114 9.75 -7.94 -9.44
N GLU A 115 9.24 -6.84 -9.98
CA GLU A 115 7.79 -6.68 -10.20
C GLU A 115 7.23 -7.66 -11.24
N CYS A 116 8.08 -8.23 -12.11
CA CYS A 116 7.65 -9.21 -13.11
C CYS A 116 7.03 -10.48 -12.48
N ILE A 117 7.31 -10.77 -11.21
CA ILE A 117 6.71 -11.93 -10.53
C ILE A 117 5.19 -11.79 -10.32
N PHE A 118 4.64 -10.57 -10.44
CA PHE A 118 3.23 -10.26 -10.23
C PHE A 118 2.46 -10.02 -11.54
N ASN A 119 3.11 -10.16 -12.70
CA ASN A 119 2.64 -9.54 -13.95
C ASN A 119 1.44 -10.25 -14.63
N GLU A 120 1.00 -11.40 -14.12
CA GLU A 120 -0.04 -12.22 -14.75
C GLU A 120 -1.48 -11.79 -14.41
N GLU A 121 -1.74 -11.27 -13.21
CA GLU A 121 -3.13 -11.03 -12.75
C GLU A 121 -3.41 -9.59 -12.33
N LEU A 122 -2.42 -8.86 -11.79
CA LEU A 122 -2.56 -7.47 -11.40
C LEU A 122 -1.27 -6.72 -11.72
N GLN A 123 -1.29 -5.84 -12.71
CA GLN A 123 -0.09 -5.10 -13.14
C GLN A 123 0.05 -3.77 -12.41
N ASN A 124 1.27 -3.43 -12.00
CA ASN A 124 1.58 -2.09 -11.50
C ASN A 124 1.75 -1.17 -12.72
N PRO A 125 0.86 -0.19 -12.93
CA PRO A 125 0.86 0.64 -14.13
C PRO A 125 2.08 1.58 -14.21
N TYR A 126 2.83 1.71 -13.11
CA TYR A 126 4.05 2.52 -13.04
C TYR A 126 5.33 1.69 -13.17
N TYR A 127 5.21 0.36 -13.22
CA TYR A 127 6.35 -0.49 -13.54
C TYR A 127 6.65 -0.40 -15.03
N LYS A 128 7.86 0.04 -15.38
CA LYS A 128 8.37 -0.03 -16.74
C LYS A 128 9.36 -1.17 -16.76
N ASP A 129 9.07 -2.21 -17.54
CA ASP A 129 10.06 -3.24 -17.88
C ASP A 129 11.31 -2.52 -18.41
N TYR A 130 12.44 -2.66 -17.70
CA TYR A 130 13.76 -2.20 -18.18
C TYR A 130 14.52 -3.38 -18.78
#